data_AF-A0A0F9J3X4-F1
#
_entry.id   AF-A0A0F9J3X4-F1
#
_cell.length_a   1.000
_cell.length_b   1.000
_cell.length_c   1.000
_cell.angle_alpha   90.00
_cell.angle_beta   90.00
_cell.angle_gamma   90.00
#
_symmetry.space_group_name_H-M   'P 1'
#
loop_
_entity.id
_entity.type
_entity.pdbx_description
1 polymer ?
#
loop_
_entity_poly.entity_id
_entity_poly.type
_entity_poly.pdbx_seq_one_letter_code
_entity_poly.pdbx_strand_id
1 'polypeptide(L)' 'ALACQKCEEANCIKACPEKALDKGEDGFIIVDDDKCNGCAYCIK' A
#
# COMPACT_ATOMS: atom_id res chain seq x y z
N ALA A 1 -13.26 -13.92 1.91
CA ALA A 1 -12.92 -12.66 1.21
C ALA A 1 -11.70 -12.06 1.89
N LEU A 2 -10.71 -11.59 1.12
CA LEU A 2 -9.57 -10.86 1.64
C LEU A 2 -9.84 -9.36 1.44
N ALA A 3 -9.67 -8.56 2.49
CA ALA A 3 -9.97 -7.13 2.48
C ALA A 3 -8.93 -6.34 3.27
N CYS A 4 -8.71 -5.08 2.89
CA CYS A 4 -7.85 -4.15 3.63
C CYS A 4 -8.35 -3.99 5.07
N GLN A 5 -7.44 -4.13 6.05
CA GLN A 5 -7.76 -4.01 7.48
C GLN A 5 -7.52 -2.61 8.05
N LYS A 6 -7.10 -1.63 7.22
CA LYS A 6 -6.79 -0.26 7.63
C LYS A 6 -5.82 -0.16 8.81
N CYS A 7 -4.80 -1.03 8.83
CA CYS A 7 -3.82 -1.13 9.91
C CYS A 7 -3.24 0.24 10.28
N GLU A 8 -3.04 0.48 11.59
CA GLU A 8 -2.34 1.69 12.07
C GLU A 8 -0.91 1.70 11.54
N GLU A 9 -0.18 0.60 11.77
CA GLU A 9 1.08 0.31 11.09
C GLU A 9 0.84 -0.50 9.80
N ALA A 10 0.85 0.20 8.67
CA ALA A 10 0.68 -0.42 7.36
C ALA A 10 1.99 -1.05 6.85
N ASN A 11 2.20 -2.33 7.14
CA ASN A 11 3.36 -3.07 6.63
C ASN A 11 3.41 -3.12 5.10
N CYS A 12 2.25 -3.08 4.42
CA CYS A 12 2.18 -2.98 2.97
C CYS A 12 2.84 -1.70 2.43
N ILE A 13 2.71 -0.56 3.14
CA ILE A 13 3.39 0.71 2.80
C ILE A 13 4.90 0.55 2.95
N LYS A 14 5.35 0.03 4.11
CA LYS A 14 6.78 -0.21 4.38
C LYS A 14 7.41 -1.20 3.40
N ALA A 15 6.63 -2.15 2.88
CA ALA A 15 7.09 -3.17 1.95
C ALA A 15 7.27 -2.67 0.51
N CYS A 16 6.69 -1.51 0.14
CA CYS A 16 6.79 -0.99 -1.22
C CYS A 16 8.20 -0.43 -1.49
N PRO A 17 9.01 -1.04 -2.37
CA PRO A 17 10.36 -0.55 -2.66
C PRO A 17 10.35 0.83 -3.34
N GLU A 18 9.35 1.07 -4.19
CA GLU A 18 9.20 2.32 -4.95
C GLU A 18 8.60 3.47 -4.12
N LYS A 19 8.17 3.18 -2.88
CA LYS A 19 7.44 4.13 -2.03
C LYS A 19 6.22 4.74 -2.74
N ALA A 20 5.49 3.89 -3.44
CA ALA A 20 4.30 4.23 -4.21
C ALA A 20 3.00 4.10 -3.41
N LEU A 21 3.06 3.78 -2.11
CA LEU A 21 1.89 3.54 -1.28
C LEU A 21 1.83 4.52 -0.12
N ASP A 22 0.67 5.10 0.11
CA ASP A 22 0.39 6.00 1.23
C ASP A 22 -0.94 5.64 1.91
N LYS A 23 -1.12 6.11 3.15
CA LYS A 23 -2.38 5.93 3.88
C LYS A 23 -3.26 7.16 3.67
N GLY A 24 -4.42 6.96 3.05
CA GLY A 24 -5.45 7.98 2.89
C GLY A 24 -6.11 8.34 4.23
N GLU A 25 -6.85 9.45 4.23
CA GLU A 25 -7.55 9.97 5.42
C GLU A 25 -8.60 8.99 5.97
N ASP A 26 -9.19 8.19 5.11
CA ASP A 26 -10.17 7.15 5.39
C ASP A 26 -9.54 5.81 5.81
N GLY A 27 -8.21 5.77 5.92
CA GLY A 27 -7.41 4.62 6.32
C GLY A 27 -7.20 3.58 5.23
N PHE A 28 -7.68 3.84 4.01
CA PHE A 28 -7.37 3.00 2.85
C PHE A 28 -5.99 3.31 2.30
N ILE A 29 -5.43 2.36 1.56
CA ILE A 29 -4.15 2.54 0.90
C ILE A 29 -4.41 3.23 -0.44
N ILE A 30 -3.69 4.33 -0.67
CA ILE A 30 -3.65 5.04 -1.95
C ILE A 30 -2.38 4.61 -2.68
N VAL A 31 -2.53 4.35 -3.97
CA VAL A 31 -1.43 3.97 -4.87
C VAL A 31 -1.09 5.18 -5.73
N ASP A 32 0.19 5.54 -5.76
CA ASP A 32 0.75 6.49 -6.71
C ASP A 32 1.10 5.73 -8.01
N ASP A 33 0.23 5.84 -9.02
CA ASP A 33 0.36 5.14 -10.30
C ASP A 33 1.63 5.55 -11.09
N ASP A 34 2.17 6.77 -10.86
CA ASP A 34 3.39 7.22 -11.53
C ASP A 34 4.65 6.53 -10.95
N LYS A 35 4.60 6.10 -9.69
CA LYS A 35 5.69 5.36 -9.02
C LYS A 35 5.49 3.85 -9.03
N CYS A 36 4.26 3.38 -9.13
CA CYS A 36 3.94 1.97 -9.03
C CYS A 36 4.35 1.20 -10.29
N ASN A 37 5.28 0.25 -10.15
CA ASN A 37 5.76 -0.59 -11.26
C ASN A 37 5.13 -2.00 -11.30
N GLY A 38 4.14 -2.28 -10.45
CA GLY A 38 3.44 -3.57 -10.42
C GLY A 38 4.24 -4.75 -9.84
N CYS A 39 5.32 -4.52 -9.08
CA CYS A 39 6.15 -5.58 -8.51
C CYS A 39 5.47 -6.50 -7.45
N ALA A 40 4.29 -6.12 -6.96
CA ALA A 40 3.47 -6.90 -6.02
C ALA A 40 4.10 -7.26 -4.66
N TYR A 41 5.20 -6.61 -4.25
CA TYR A 41 5.82 -6.86 -2.93
C TYR A 41 4.92 -6.51 -1.74
N CYS A 42 4.00 -5.57 -1.90
CA CYS A 42 3.09 -5.13 -0.85
C CYS A 42 1.94 -6.12 -0.55
N ILE A 43 1.69 -7.09 -1.43
CA ILE A 43 0.64 -8.12 -1.30
C ILE A 43 1.18 -9.53 -1.09
N LYS A 44 2.51 -9.70 -1.18
CA LYS A 44 3.19 -10.98 -1.07
C LYS A 44 3.62 -11.24 0.37
#